data_AF-A0A839HIW3-F1
#
_entry.id   AF-A0A839HIW3-F1
#
_cell.length_a   1.000
_cell.length_b   1.000
_cell.length_c   1.000
_cell.angle_alpha   90.00
_cell.angle_beta   90.00
_cell.angle_gamma   90.00
#
_symmetry.space_group_name_H-M   'P 1'
#
loop_
_entity.id
_entity.type
_entity.pdbx_description
1 polymer ?
#
loop_
_entity_poly.entity_id
_entity_poly.type
_entity_poly.pdbx_seq_one_letter_code
_entity_poly.pdbx_strand_id
1 'polypeptide(L)' 'MPVKNREPYQQAYYPPVPTAFTCYMRTSIIWQLVRFVVINFKILKLMMNSHG' A
#
# COMPACT_ATOMS: atom_id res chain seq x y z
N MET A 1 -7.99 -47.78 15.40
CA MET A 1 -7.78 -46.44 15.96
C MET A 1 -8.01 -45.44 14.82
N PRO A 2 -8.98 -44.51 14.90
CA PRO A 2 -9.26 -43.63 13.77
C PRO A 2 -8.11 -42.64 13.57
N VAL A 3 -7.57 -42.60 12.35
CA VAL A 3 -6.53 -41.64 11.96
C VAL A 3 -7.17 -40.26 11.92
N LYS A 4 -6.84 -39.42 12.90
CA LYS A 4 -7.24 -38.01 12.97
C LYS A 4 -6.42 -37.21 11.95
N ASN A 5 -6.72 -37.37 10.66
CA ASN A 5 -6.11 -36.56 9.61
C ASN A 5 -6.67 -35.15 9.70
N ARG A 6 -5.81 -34.24 10.15
CA ARG A 6 -6.09 -32.82 10.39
C ARG A 6 -6.53 -32.19 9.06
N GLU A 7 -7.66 -31.49 9.08
CA GLU A 7 -8.19 -30.83 7.88
C GLU A 7 -7.14 -29.87 7.28
N PRO A 8 -6.83 -29.95 5.97
CA PRO A 8 -5.71 -29.22 5.37
C PRO A 8 -6.07 -27.81 4.92
N TYR A 9 -7.07 -27.18 5.55
CA TYR A 9 -7.43 -25.80 5.29
C TYR A 9 -7.40 -25.02 6.60
N GLN A 10 -6.19 -24.83 7.13
CA GLN A 10 -6.01 -23.84 8.16
C GLN A 10 -6.45 -22.48 7.60
N GLN A 11 -7.47 -21.88 8.21
CA GLN A 11 -7.88 -20.48 8.01
C GLN A 11 -6.80 -19.46 8.42
N ALA A 12 -5.58 -19.90 8.72
CA ALA A 12 -4.48 -19.07 9.20
C ALA A 12 -3.72 -18.36 8.07
N TYR A 13 -3.97 -18.69 6.80
CA TYR A 13 -3.41 -17.97 5.65
C TYR A 13 -4.43 -17.02 5.03
N TYR A 14 -5.09 -16.21 5.85
CA TYR A 14 -5.71 -15.00 5.34
C TYR A 14 -4.57 -13.97 5.20
N PRO A 15 -4.32 -13.38 4.02
CA PRO A 15 -3.36 -12.29 3.93
C PRO A 15 -3.75 -11.26 4.99
N PRO A 16 -2.79 -10.68 5.74
CA PRO A 16 -3.12 -9.70 6.75
C PRO A 16 -3.97 -8.64 6.06
N VAL A 17 -5.26 -8.60 6.41
CA VAL A 17 -6.21 -7.71 5.78
C VAL A 17 -5.60 -6.33 5.95
N PRO A 18 -5.31 -5.60 4.85
CA PRO A 18 -4.62 -4.34 4.95
C PRO A 18 -5.36 -3.52 6.00
N THR A 19 -4.64 -3.18 7.07
CA THR A 19 -5.21 -2.55 8.25
C THR A 19 -6.03 -1.36 7.79
N ALA A 20 -7.13 -1.01 8.47
CA ALA A 20 -8.01 0.09 8.04
C ALA A 20 -7.24 1.38 7.72
N PHE A 21 -6.08 1.58 8.37
CA PHE A 21 -5.08 2.59 8.07
C PHE A 21 -4.52 2.56 6.64
N THR A 22 -4.10 1.39 6.13
CA THR A 22 -3.60 1.21 4.76
C THR A 22 -4.70 1.43 3.72
N CYS A 23 -5.96 1.06 4.03
CA CYS A 23 -7.12 1.40 3.20
C CYS A 23 -7.42 2.91 3.21
N TYR A 24 -7.36 3.56 4.38
CA TYR A 24 -7.56 5.00 4.51
C TYR A 24 -6.49 5.81 3.75
N MET A 25 -5.24 5.34 3.78
CA MET A 25 -4.15 5.89 2.97
C MET A 25 -4.39 5.74 1.46
N ARG A 26 -5.15 4.73 1.01
CA ARG A 26 -5.49 4.56 -0.41
C ARG A 26 -6.71 5.38 -0.84
N THR A 27 -7.67 5.63 0.05
CA THR A 27 -8.92 6.35 -0.25
C THR A 27 -8.85 7.86 -0.03
N SER A 28 -7.88 8.35 0.75
CA SER A 28 -7.78 9.78 1.04
C SER A 28 -7.38 10.60 -0.19
N ILE A 29 -8.36 11.26 -0.81
CA ILE A 29 -8.16 12.20 -1.94
C ILE A 29 -7.15 13.29 -1.57
N ILE A 30 -7.16 13.75 -0.32
CA ILE A 30 -6.18 14.71 0.20
C ILE A 30 -4.75 14.13 0.11
N TRP A 31 -4.56 12.86 0.48
CA TRP A 31 -3.25 12.21 0.39
C TRP A 31 -2.82 11.96 -1.06
N GLN A 32 -3.78 11.62 -1.93
CA GLN A 32 -3.53 11.50 -3.38
C GLN A 32 -3.07 12.83 -3.98
N LEU A 33 -3.69 13.96 -3.59
CA LEU A 33 -3.29 15.31 -4.04
C LEU A 33 -1.90 15.69 -3.51
N VAL A 34 -1.59 15.42 -2.25
CA VAL A 34 -0.24 15.67 -1.69
C VAL A 34 0.81 14.90 -2.46
N ARG A 35 0.58 13.60 -2.74
CA ARG A 35 1.50 12.77 -3.53
C ARG A 35 1.65 13.32 -4.96
N PHE A 36 0.58 13.77 -5.58
CA PHE A 36 0.61 14.40 -6.91
C PHE A 36 1.47 15.68 -6.90
N VAL A 37 1.24 16.58 -5.94
CA VAL A 37 2.01 17.82 -5.81
C VAL A 37 3.49 17.54 -5.55
N VAL A 38 3.81 16.62 -4.65
CA VAL A 38 5.22 16.26 -4.33
C VAL A 38 5.95 15.70 -5.54
N ILE A 39 5.31 14.83 -6.33
CA ILE A 39 5.92 14.27 -7.56
C ILE A 39 6.16 15.38 -8.58
N ASN A 40 5.16 16.20 -8.87
CA ASN A 40 5.29 17.32 -9.81
C ASN A 40 6.38 18.30 -9.37
N PHE A 41 6.45 18.60 -8.07
CA PHE A 41 7.46 19.49 -7.51
C PHE A 41 8.87 18.89 -7.60
N LYS A 42 9.02 17.58 -7.38
CA LYS A 42 10.31 16.88 -7.53
C LYS A 42 10.80 16.91 -8.98
N ILE A 43 9.91 16.65 -9.94
CA ILE A 43 10.25 16.69 -11.38
C ILE A 43 10.62 18.12 -11.79
N LEU A 44 9.83 19.11 -11.39
CA LEU A 44 10.12 20.52 -11.64
C LEU A 44 11.48 20.92 -11.04
N LYS A 45 11.73 20.58 -9.77
CA LYS A 45 13.01 20.84 -9.11
C LYS A 45 14.17 20.16 -9.84
N LEU A 46 14.01 18.92 -10.30
CA LEU A 46 15.04 18.22 -11.06
C LEU A 46 15.33 18.92 -12.39
N MET A 47 14.29 19.30 -13.15
CA MET A 47 14.45 20.05 -14.40
C MET A 47 15.15 21.39 -14.17
N MET A 48 14.78 22.12 -13.11
CA MET A 48 15.43 23.39 -12.76
C MET A 48 16.92 23.22 -12.42
N ASN A 49 17.28 22.14 -11.70
CA ASN A 49 18.68 21.88 -11.36
C ASN A 49 19.48 21.23 -12.50
N SER A 50 18.83 20.72 -13.55
CA SER A 50 19.51 20.10 -14.70
C SER A 50 19.92 21.10 -15.78
N HIS A 51 19.38 22.32 -15.76
CA HIS A 51 19.64 23.37 -16.75
C HIS A 51 20.55 24.50 -16.23
N GLY A 52 21.28 24.26 -15.12
CA GLY A 52 22.28 25.16 -14.55
C GLY A 52 23.68 24.58 -14.63
#